data_AF-A0A3M6ZDA5-F1
#
_entry.id   AF-A0A3M6ZDA5-F1
#
_cell.length_a   1.000
_cell.length_b   1.000
_cell.length_c   1.000
_cell.angle_alpha   90.00
_cell.angle_beta   90.00
_cell.angle_gamma   90.00
#
_symmetry.space_group_name_H-M   'P 1'
#
loop_
_entity.id
_entity.type
_entity.pdbx_description
1 polymer ?
#
loop_
_entity_poly.entity_id
_entity_poly.type
_entity_poly.pdbx_seq_one_letter_code
_entity_poly.pdbx_strand_id
1 'polypeptide(L)'
;MAERRFATDSDEDDKMYTRDLGDAWRFGMGCDVEDDIEESLPSRNMSPARTYTQGDPPLGSPYPEYAHASDSSSDIEVATSNGRSQLGSKSYHTTLPKRPERLMPESTVCQTMDTLKEMIQQYAEGFPDLSAASDALSHLLQPQHAEAIRYVGCLALGGPDGTYSWKQLLQSSGTHKALIFGMIARALKEHVFGALWFGATPQQEMGLNKIQEDLLDKDGFQRTQARAEMCQEYLSQLDKEANDQLAKAKAKLLLQLQQLLLPIASVPHRQKRDSADMRLNDLAAIIALAADLSRWMRQLDDVVYYWPPTFKDEGFEPGRMECVNLQQMLDESPYQKLDVQGRVRPQLRPGQEHRNEAIVRVVFFPGLVAYRQGGGELGEKFLAERDRRRGKESSVPRDVQMAQARSRNTVSVDDGYRTKVICKAVVHLTWGKQRLLTREAGTSAHLDAMRDHSNKYLEDRKGFKELWDIFCERLISG
;
A
#
# COMPACT_ATOMS: atom_id res chain seq x y z
N MET A 1 1.76 -36.80 -31.21
CA MET A 1 1.20 -36.93 -32.57
C MET A 1 0.01 -37.85 -32.50
N ALA A 2 -1.17 -37.35 -32.86
CA ALA A 2 -2.33 -38.03 -33.44
C ALA A 2 -3.57 -37.26 -33.00
N GLU A 3 -3.88 -36.25 -33.80
CA GLU A 3 -5.18 -35.58 -33.86
C GLU A 3 -6.27 -36.62 -34.15
N ARG A 4 -7.46 -36.45 -33.56
CA ARG A 4 -8.72 -36.81 -34.22
C ARG A 4 -9.82 -35.85 -33.79
N ARG A 5 -10.15 -34.95 -34.72
CA ARG A 5 -11.42 -34.25 -34.83
C ARG A 5 -12.50 -35.26 -35.23
N PHE A 6 -13.68 -35.18 -34.63
CA PHE A 6 -14.94 -35.44 -35.32
C PHE A 6 -16.00 -34.51 -34.74
N ALA A 7 -16.84 -34.02 -35.64
CA ALA A 7 -17.83 -32.98 -35.49
C ALA A 7 -19.24 -33.57 -35.30
N THR A 8 -20.10 -32.76 -34.67
CA THR A 8 -21.54 -32.52 -34.95
C THR A 8 -22.47 -33.72 -35.17
N ASP A 9 -23.40 -33.94 -34.24
CA ASP A 9 -24.81 -33.54 -34.37
C ASP A 9 -25.64 -34.09 -33.20
N SER A 10 -26.38 -33.21 -32.53
CA SER A 10 -27.71 -33.49 -32.00
C SER A 10 -28.37 -32.18 -31.62
N ASP A 11 -29.35 -31.82 -32.44
CA ASP A 11 -30.33 -30.76 -32.25
C ASP A 11 -31.18 -30.95 -30.97
N GLU A 12 -31.93 -29.88 -30.66
CA GLU A 12 -33.00 -29.77 -29.66
C GLU A 12 -32.56 -29.35 -28.24
N ASP A 13 -32.51 -28.04 -28.00
CA ASP A 13 -33.63 -27.40 -27.31
C ASP A 13 -33.55 -25.87 -27.35
N ASP A 14 -34.57 -25.30 -27.97
CA ASP A 14 -34.93 -23.89 -28.04
C ASP A 14 -35.21 -23.29 -26.66
N LYS A 15 -34.61 -22.12 -26.38
CA LYS A 15 -35.27 -20.94 -25.81
C LYS A 15 -34.31 -19.76 -25.75
N MET A 16 -34.30 -19.00 -26.83
CA MET A 16 -33.83 -17.61 -26.87
C MET A 16 -34.62 -16.74 -25.88
N TYR A 17 -33.90 -15.99 -25.04
CA TYR A 17 -34.37 -14.69 -24.57
C TYR A 17 -33.64 -13.61 -25.39
N THR A 18 -34.23 -13.24 -26.53
CA THR A 18 -33.97 -11.96 -27.17
C THR A 18 -34.70 -10.89 -26.37
N ARG A 19 -33.96 -9.87 -25.89
CA ARG A 19 -34.57 -8.65 -25.35
C ARG A 19 -34.44 -7.59 -26.42
N ASP A 20 -35.61 -7.16 -26.87
CA ASP A 20 -35.83 -6.25 -27.99
C ASP A 20 -35.12 -4.90 -27.82
N LEU A 21 -34.49 -4.50 -28.92
CA LEU A 21 -34.21 -3.12 -29.29
C LEU A 21 -35.38 -2.64 -30.15
N GLY A 22 -35.99 -1.52 -29.76
CA GLY A 22 -36.98 -0.78 -30.53
C GLY A 22 -37.74 0.16 -29.58
N ASP A 23 -38.07 1.40 -29.92
CA ASP A 23 -37.74 2.18 -31.09
C ASP A 23 -38.09 3.64 -30.76
N ALA A 24 -37.60 4.56 -31.58
CA ALA A 24 -37.81 5.99 -31.46
C ALA A 24 -39.23 6.45 -31.85
N TRP A 25 -39.56 7.67 -31.41
CA TRP A 25 -40.47 8.68 -31.99
C TRP A 25 -41.75 9.07 -31.24
N ARG A 26 -41.89 10.42 -31.14
CA ARG A 26 -43.05 11.29 -30.88
C ARG A 26 -43.47 11.54 -29.43
N PHE A 27 -43.15 12.73 -28.92
CA PHE A 27 -44.11 13.84 -28.82
C PHE A 27 -43.36 15.18 -28.89
N GLY A 28 -43.87 16.09 -29.72
CA GLY A 28 -43.44 17.48 -29.80
C GLY A 28 -44.51 18.39 -29.20
N MET A 29 -44.05 19.45 -28.54
CA MET A 29 -44.67 20.75 -28.20
C MET A 29 -43.57 21.44 -27.38
N GLY A 30 -42.90 22.50 -27.80
CA GLY A 30 -43.40 23.70 -28.47
C GLY A 30 -43.74 24.73 -27.39
N CYS A 31 -42.75 25.53 -26.98
CA CYS A 31 -42.90 26.84 -26.34
C CYS A 31 -41.57 27.59 -26.46
N ASP A 32 -41.61 28.68 -27.22
CA ASP A 32 -40.58 29.71 -27.37
C ASP A 32 -40.37 30.47 -26.05
N VAL A 33 -39.11 30.73 -25.69
CA VAL A 33 -38.68 31.93 -24.96
C VAL A 33 -37.26 32.26 -25.45
N GLU A 34 -37.14 33.37 -26.16
CA GLU A 34 -35.88 34.07 -26.42
C GLU A 34 -35.30 34.59 -25.11
N ASP A 35 -34.00 34.44 -24.90
CA ASP A 35 -33.18 35.45 -24.21
C ASP A 35 -31.69 35.20 -24.50
N ASP A 36 -31.10 36.19 -25.16
CA ASP A 36 -29.69 36.33 -25.50
C ASP A 36 -28.84 36.52 -24.24
N ILE A 37 -27.88 35.62 -23.97
CA ILE A 37 -26.64 35.96 -23.27
C ILE A 37 -25.48 35.16 -23.89
N GLU A 38 -24.69 35.87 -24.70
CA GLU A 38 -23.31 35.49 -25.03
C GLU A 38 -22.47 35.50 -23.74
N GLU A 39 -22.00 34.34 -23.27
CA GLU A 39 -20.77 34.30 -22.50
C GLU A 39 -19.98 33.02 -22.83
N SER A 40 -18.86 33.25 -23.49
CA SER A 40 -17.88 32.27 -23.96
C SER A 40 -17.32 31.40 -22.83
N LEU A 41 -17.54 30.10 -22.93
CA LEU A 41 -16.89 29.07 -22.11
C LEU A 41 -15.38 29.00 -22.44
N PRO A 42 -14.47 29.09 -21.45
CA PRO A 42 -13.10 28.68 -21.67
C PRO A 42 -13.02 27.14 -21.68
N SER A 43 -12.46 26.60 -22.76
CA SER A 43 -12.04 25.22 -22.91
C SER A 43 -11.12 24.81 -21.75
N ARG A 44 -11.65 24.10 -20.75
CA ARG A 44 -10.84 23.43 -19.74
C ARG A 44 -10.21 22.20 -20.36
N ASN A 45 -8.96 22.34 -20.79
CA ASN A 45 -8.04 21.22 -20.99
C ASN A 45 -8.01 20.41 -19.69
N MET A 46 -8.41 19.14 -19.78
CA MET A 46 -8.25 18.18 -18.70
C MET A 46 -6.76 17.91 -18.47
N SER A 47 -6.26 18.33 -17.32
CA SER A 47 -4.95 17.92 -16.84
C SER A 47 -4.95 16.40 -16.57
N PRO A 48 -3.94 15.64 -17.03
CA PRO A 48 -3.77 14.25 -16.64
C PRO A 48 -3.47 14.13 -15.14
N ALA A 49 -3.96 13.04 -14.55
CA ALA A 49 -3.98 12.75 -13.13
C ALA A 49 -2.67 13.09 -12.39
N ARG A 50 -2.81 13.91 -11.33
CA ARG A 50 -1.76 14.09 -10.31
C ARG A 50 -1.59 12.76 -9.57
N THR A 51 -0.40 12.17 -9.65
CA THR A 51 0.02 11.09 -8.75
C THR A 51 0.17 11.66 -7.34
N TYR A 52 -0.73 11.24 -6.45
CA TYR A 52 -0.76 11.64 -5.04
C TYR A 52 0.47 11.13 -4.29
N THR A 53 1.21 12.06 -3.68
CA THR A 53 2.22 11.77 -2.67
C THR A 53 1.55 11.41 -1.35
N GLN A 54 2.06 10.37 -0.69
CA GLN A 54 1.68 10.00 0.68
C GLN A 54 1.90 11.20 1.61
N GLY A 55 0.84 11.71 2.23
CA GLY A 55 0.94 12.79 3.21
C GLY A 55 -0.42 13.24 3.75
N ASP A 56 -1.38 13.50 2.87
CA ASP A 56 -2.64 14.12 3.30
C ASP A 56 -3.82 13.12 3.26
N PRO A 57 -4.66 13.05 4.32
CA PRO A 57 -5.94 12.37 4.22
C PRO A 57 -6.83 13.08 3.19
N PRO A 58 -7.75 12.35 2.52
CA PRO A 58 -8.68 12.96 1.58
C PRO A 58 -9.48 14.08 2.26
N LEU A 59 -9.66 15.20 1.56
CA LEU A 59 -10.68 16.20 1.87
C LEU A 59 -12.03 15.46 2.00
N GLY A 60 -12.56 15.39 3.22
CA GLY A 60 -13.73 14.57 3.58
C GLY A 60 -13.47 13.47 4.62
N SER A 61 -12.27 13.40 5.20
CA SER A 61 -11.99 12.58 6.37
C SER A 61 -12.86 13.00 7.58
N PRO A 62 -13.54 12.07 8.29
CA PRO A 62 -14.39 12.39 9.46
C PRO A 62 -13.59 12.72 10.73
N TYR A 63 -12.29 12.99 10.63
CA TYR A 63 -11.43 13.31 11.77
C TYR A 63 -11.19 14.82 11.89
N PRO A 64 -11.34 15.42 13.08
CA PRO A 64 -11.20 16.87 13.27
C PRO A 64 -9.75 17.36 13.11
N GLU A 65 -9.59 18.52 12.45
CA GLU A 65 -8.33 19.18 12.04
C GLU A 65 -7.54 19.88 13.16
N TYR A 66 -7.89 19.70 14.43
CA TYR A 66 -7.30 20.52 15.50
C TYR A 66 -6.14 19.82 16.20
N ALA A 67 -4.94 19.92 15.62
CA ALA A 67 -3.68 19.69 16.32
C ALA A 67 -2.55 20.56 15.76
N HIS A 68 -2.77 21.88 15.66
CA HIS A 68 -1.68 22.84 15.62
C HIS A 68 -1.20 23.08 17.06
N ALA A 69 -0.07 22.47 17.42
CA ALA A 69 0.66 22.85 18.62
C ALA A 69 1.23 24.26 18.41
N SER A 70 1.00 25.11 19.42
CA SER A 70 1.33 26.53 19.44
C SER A 70 2.84 26.77 19.38
N ASP A 71 3.28 27.59 18.42
CA ASP A 71 4.60 28.19 18.41
C ASP A 71 4.66 29.30 19.47
N SER A 72 5.57 29.13 20.44
CA SER A 72 6.03 30.22 21.30
C SER A 72 7.56 30.26 21.26
N SER A 73 8.13 31.21 20.52
CA SER A 73 9.42 31.79 20.87
C SER A 73 9.56 33.16 20.20
N SER A 74 9.58 34.16 21.06
CA SER A 74 9.85 35.58 20.81
C SER A 74 11.27 35.84 20.31
N ASP A 75 11.36 36.82 19.41
CA ASP A 75 12.33 37.92 19.34
C ASP A 75 13.83 37.61 19.52
N ILE A 76 14.57 37.55 18.41
CA ILE A 76 15.89 38.21 18.28
C ILE A 76 15.97 38.90 16.91
N GLU A 77 16.14 40.21 16.95
CA GLU A 77 16.32 41.12 15.84
C GLU A 77 17.80 41.22 15.40
N VAL A 78 17.98 41.39 14.08
CA VAL A 78 19.04 42.14 13.37
C VAL A 78 20.46 41.54 13.29
N ALA A 79 20.85 41.15 12.06
CA ALA A 79 21.89 41.86 11.30
C ALA A 79 21.93 41.39 9.84
N THR A 80 21.67 42.34 8.94
CA THR A 80 21.85 42.27 7.50
C THR A 80 23.33 42.18 7.12
N SER A 81 23.69 41.27 6.22
CA SER A 81 24.78 41.53 5.27
C SER A 81 24.62 40.71 3.98
N ASN A 82 24.81 41.43 2.88
CA ASN A 82 24.68 41.00 1.50
C ASN A 82 25.65 39.88 1.12
N GLY A 83 25.13 38.84 0.48
CA GLY A 83 25.94 37.76 -0.11
C GLY A 83 25.23 37.15 -1.33
N ARG A 84 25.08 37.96 -2.37
CA ARG A 84 24.51 37.56 -3.67
C ARG A 84 25.46 36.56 -4.35
N SER A 85 25.28 35.26 -4.12
CA SER A 85 25.93 34.21 -4.93
C SER A 85 24.96 33.73 -6.00
N GLN A 86 25.34 33.99 -7.26
CA GLN A 86 24.64 33.47 -8.43
C GLN A 86 24.86 31.96 -8.51
N LEU A 87 23.85 31.19 -8.10
CA LEU A 87 23.75 29.77 -8.45
C LEU A 87 23.33 29.69 -9.93
N GLY A 88 24.30 29.42 -10.78
CA GLY A 88 24.09 29.23 -12.21
C GLY A 88 23.14 28.07 -12.50
N SER A 89 22.19 28.31 -13.40
CA SER A 89 21.27 27.32 -13.95
C SER A 89 22.05 26.18 -14.62
N LYS A 90 22.26 25.07 -13.93
CA LYS A 90 22.76 23.84 -14.55
C LYS A 90 21.62 23.21 -15.34
N SER A 91 21.72 23.29 -16.67
CA SER A 91 20.91 22.51 -17.61
C SER A 91 21.23 21.02 -17.41
N TYR A 92 20.28 20.25 -16.90
CA TYR A 92 20.39 18.80 -16.80
C TYR A 92 20.19 18.19 -18.20
N HIS A 93 21.24 18.18 -19.01
CA HIS A 93 21.28 17.37 -20.22
C HIS A 93 21.40 15.90 -19.83
N THR A 94 20.35 15.14 -20.14
CA THR A 94 20.25 13.68 -19.99
C THR A 94 21.19 12.96 -20.96
N THR A 95 22.47 12.88 -20.59
CA THR A 95 23.33 11.77 -21.02
C THR A 95 23.45 10.84 -19.82
N LEU A 96 22.71 9.73 -19.85
CA LEU A 96 22.76 8.69 -18.83
C LEU A 96 24.22 8.35 -18.50
N PRO A 97 24.70 8.62 -17.26
CA PRO A 97 26.04 8.23 -16.86
C PRO A 97 26.18 6.71 -16.93
N LYS A 98 27.37 6.22 -17.30
CA LYS A 98 27.69 4.79 -17.23
C LYS A 98 27.60 4.30 -15.78
N ARG A 99 26.66 3.36 -15.59
CA ARG A 99 26.42 2.44 -14.47
C ARG A 99 27.64 2.26 -13.53
N PRO A 100 27.57 2.66 -12.26
CA PRO A 100 28.52 2.16 -11.26
C PRO A 100 28.30 0.65 -11.06
N GLU A 101 29.34 -0.15 -11.36
CA GLU A 101 29.38 -1.62 -11.27
C GLU A 101 29.18 -2.22 -9.85
N ARG A 102 28.90 -1.40 -8.82
CA ARG A 102 28.90 -1.80 -7.40
C ARG A 102 27.58 -1.57 -6.65
N LEU A 103 26.45 -1.78 -7.30
CA LEU A 103 25.15 -1.80 -6.61
C LEU A 103 24.66 -3.25 -6.51
N MET A 104 24.24 -3.69 -5.31
CA MET A 104 23.88 -5.10 -5.07
C MET A 104 22.81 -5.58 -6.06
N PRO A 105 22.86 -6.86 -6.46
CA PRO A 105 21.82 -7.46 -7.28
C PRO A 105 20.44 -7.35 -6.61
N GLU A 106 19.39 -7.21 -7.41
CA GLU A 106 18.02 -7.12 -6.93
C GLU A 106 17.60 -8.35 -6.09
N SER A 107 18.17 -9.52 -6.38
CA SER A 107 17.99 -10.73 -5.58
C SER A 107 18.34 -10.51 -4.11
N THR A 108 19.31 -9.64 -3.83
CA THR A 108 19.73 -9.33 -2.46
C THR A 108 18.67 -8.52 -1.72
N VAL A 109 17.89 -7.67 -2.40
CA VAL A 109 16.78 -6.90 -1.79
C VAL A 109 15.67 -7.82 -1.36
N CYS A 110 15.26 -8.71 -2.27
CA CYS A 110 14.26 -9.74 -2.00
C CYS A 110 14.70 -10.57 -0.79
N GLN A 111 15.90 -11.13 -0.82
CA GLN A 111 16.45 -11.96 0.26
C GLN A 111 16.54 -11.21 1.58
N THR A 112 16.96 -9.93 1.56
CA THR A 112 17.05 -9.12 2.78
C THR A 112 15.65 -8.79 3.32
N MET A 113 14.65 -8.61 2.46
CA MET A 113 13.25 -8.46 2.89
C MET A 113 12.64 -9.73 3.45
N ASP A 114 12.95 -10.88 2.87
CA ASP A 114 12.55 -12.16 3.44
C ASP A 114 13.20 -12.38 4.81
N THR A 115 14.50 -12.09 4.93
CA THR A 115 15.23 -12.15 6.21
C THR A 115 14.62 -11.20 7.24
N LEU A 116 14.28 -9.97 6.87
CA LEU A 116 13.64 -9.02 7.80
C LEU A 116 12.28 -9.52 8.27
N LYS A 117 11.45 -10.07 7.36
CA LYS A 117 10.16 -10.67 7.71
C LYS A 117 10.34 -11.83 8.69
N GLU A 118 11.29 -12.72 8.43
CA GLU A 118 11.58 -13.87 9.29
C GLU A 118 12.04 -13.42 10.68
N MET A 119 12.91 -12.41 10.79
CA MET A 119 13.33 -11.86 12.07
C MET A 119 12.16 -11.26 12.86
N ILE A 120 11.28 -10.50 12.19
CA ILE A 120 10.08 -9.95 12.82
C ILE A 120 9.12 -11.06 13.25
N GLN A 121 8.97 -12.11 12.43
CA GLN A 121 8.15 -13.28 12.76
C GLN A 121 8.67 -13.99 14.01
N GLN A 122 9.95 -14.33 14.05
CA GLN A 122 10.58 -14.97 15.21
C GLN A 122 10.48 -14.10 16.47
N TYR A 123 10.61 -12.77 16.30
CA TYR A 123 10.33 -11.84 17.38
C TYR A 123 8.88 -11.92 17.84
N ALA A 124 7.88 -11.89 16.95
CA ALA A 124 6.48 -12.01 17.36
C ALA A 124 6.15 -13.37 18.01
N GLU A 125 6.73 -14.47 17.52
CA GLU A 125 6.47 -15.84 18.00
C GLU A 125 6.98 -16.09 19.42
N GLY A 126 8.03 -15.40 19.85
CA GLY A 126 8.56 -15.57 21.21
C GLY A 126 7.72 -14.94 22.32
N PHE A 127 6.61 -14.26 22.00
CA PHE A 127 5.66 -13.79 23.01
C PHE A 127 4.68 -14.90 23.42
N PRO A 128 4.39 -15.05 24.71
CA PRO A 128 3.42 -16.03 25.18
C PRO A 128 2.01 -15.66 24.73
N ASP A 129 1.18 -16.69 24.56
CA ASP A 129 -0.24 -16.49 24.26
C ASP A 129 -0.94 -15.81 25.43
N LEU A 130 -1.81 -14.85 25.13
CA LEU A 130 -2.57 -14.17 26.18
C LEU A 130 -3.62 -15.12 26.77
N SER A 131 -3.66 -15.21 28.10
CA SER A 131 -4.72 -15.95 28.80
C SER A 131 -6.09 -15.33 28.50
N ALA A 132 -7.12 -16.17 28.33
CA ALA A 132 -8.50 -15.73 28.17
C ALA A 132 -9.02 -14.87 29.36
N ALA A 133 -8.38 -14.99 30.52
CA ALA A 133 -8.67 -14.17 31.71
C ALA A 133 -8.08 -12.74 31.64
N SER A 134 -7.27 -12.43 30.62
CA SER A 134 -6.70 -11.11 30.38
C SER A 134 -7.73 -10.14 29.80
N ASP A 135 -7.89 -8.97 30.41
CA ASP A 135 -8.59 -7.84 29.81
C ASP A 135 -7.64 -6.98 28.96
N ALA A 136 -7.06 -7.60 27.93
CA ALA A 136 -6.09 -6.98 27.03
C ALA A 136 -6.64 -5.70 26.37
N LEU A 137 -7.94 -5.69 26.06
CA LEU A 137 -8.59 -4.52 25.46
C LEU A 137 -8.63 -3.35 26.44
N SER A 138 -9.03 -3.55 27.70
CA SER A 138 -9.03 -2.44 28.67
C SER A 138 -7.64 -1.92 29.00
N HIS A 139 -6.62 -2.77 28.98
CA HIS A 139 -5.23 -2.36 29.13
C HIS A 139 -4.75 -1.52 27.94
N LEU A 140 -5.11 -1.93 26.71
CA LEU A 140 -4.77 -1.17 25.51
C LEU A 140 -5.48 0.19 25.47
N LEU A 141 -6.75 0.27 25.89
CA LEU A 141 -7.57 1.50 25.83
C LEU A 141 -7.22 2.57 26.88
N GLN A 142 -6.03 2.52 27.49
CA GLN A 142 -5.59 3.55 28.42
C GLN A 142 -5.08 4.79 27.65
N PRO A 143 -5.28 6.02 28.17
CA PRO A 143 -4.91 7.25 27.45
C PRO A 143 -3.44 7.31 27.02
N GLN A 144 -2.53 6.81 27.85
CA GLN A 144 -1.09 6.77 27.55
C GLN A 144 -0.71 5.85 26.37
N HIS A 145 -1.65 5.02 25.89
CA HIS A 145 -1.43 4.08 24.78
C HIS A 145 -2.06 4.56 23.46
N ALA A 146 -2.46 5.84 23.36
CA ALA A 146 -3.13 6.40 22.18
C ALA A 146 -2.42 6.09 20.84
N GLU A 147 -1.08 6.14 20.83
CA GLU A 147 -0.30 5.81 19.62
C GLU A 147 -0.42 4.32 19.25
N ALA A 148 -0.33 3.42 20.22
CA ALA A 148 -0.53 1.99 19.99
C ALA A 148 -1.96 1.68 19.51
N ILE A 149 -2.97 2.36 20.07
CA ILE A 149 -4.36 2.27 19.62
C ILE A 149 -4.47 2.67 18.14
N ARG A 150 -3.82 3.78 17.73
CA ARG A 150 -3.80 4.22 16.33
C ARG A 150 -3.19 3.15 15.43
N TYR A 151 -2.03 2.61 15.80
CA TYR A 151 -1.36 1.56 15.03
C TYR A 151 -2.22 0.30 14.89
N VAL A 152 -2.74 -0.24 16.00
CA VAL A 152 -3.61 -1.42 15.99
C VAL A 152 -4.87 -1.14 15.14
N GLY A 153 -5.47 0.04 15.29
CA GLY A 153 -6.62 0.47 14.51
C GLY A 153 -6.32 0.56 13.01
N CYS A 154 -5.12 0.97 12.59
CA CYS A 154 -4.73 0.99 11.19
C CYS A 154 -4.47 -0.41 10.61
N LEU A 155 -4.02 -1.35 11.44
CA LEU A 155 -3.58 -2.68 11.00
C LEU A 155 -4.70 -3.72 11.01
N ALA A 156 -5.68 -3.57 11.90
CA ALA A 156 -6.64 -4.62 12.20
C ALA A 156 -8.11 -4.17 12.09
N LEU A 157 -8.96 -5.13 11.75
CA LEU A 157 -10.41 -5.01 11.72
C LEU A 157 -11.00 -5.79 12.91
N GLY A 158 -11.72 -5.08 13.79
CA GLY A 158 -12.40 -5.69 14.93
C GLY A 158 -13.37 -6.78 14.49
N GLY A 159 -14.30 -6.44 13.59
CA GLY A 159 -15.38 -7.31 13.12
C GLY A 159 -16.76 -6.71 13.40
N PRO A 160 -17.85 -7.43 13.05
CA PRO A 160 -19.22 -6.92 13.13
C PRO A 160 -19.81 -6.87 14.55
N ASP A 161 -19.18 -7.49 15.57
CA ASP A 161 -19.66 -7.44 16.96
C ASP A 161 -18.93 -6.38 17.81
N GLY A 162 -18.36 -5.37 17.14
CA GLY A 162 -17.71 -4.22 17.75
C GLY A 162 -16.67 -4.61 18.81
N THR A 163 -16.91 -4.19 20.06
CA THR A 163 -16.01 -4.42 21.19
C THR A 163 -15.71 -5.91 21.44
N TYR A 164 -16.68 -6.80 21.21
CA TYR A 164 -16.47 -8.23 21.42
C TYR A 164 -15.46 -8.81 20.43
N SER A 165 -15.61 -8.47 19.14
CA SER A 165 -14.70 -8.95 18.11
C SER A 165 -13.28 -8.38 18.28
N TRP A 166 -13.13 -7.16 18.83
CA TRP A 166 -11.82 -6.62 19.24
C TRP A 166 -11.18 -7.40 20.40
N LYS A 167 -11.95 -7.80 21.41
CA LYS A 167 -11.46 -8.66 22.50
C LYS A 167 -10.94 -9.99 21.95
N GLN A 168 -11.73 -10.62 21.07
CA GLN A 168 -11.35 -11.88 20.43
C GLN A 168 -10.05 -11.74 19.61
N LEU A 169 -9.92 -10.65 18.85
CA LEU A 169 -8.73 -10.37 18.04
C LEU A 169 -7.48 -10.22 18.90
N LEU A 170 -7.57 -9.52 20.04
CA LEU A 170 -6.45 -9.35 20.96
C LEU A 170 -6.11 -10.62 21.75
N GLN A 171 -7.08 -11.49 22.02
CA GLN A 171 -6.88 -12.71 22.82
C GLN A 171 -6.44 -13.93 22.00
N SER A 172 -6.77 -14.00 20.71
CA SER A 172 -6.36 -15.11 19.86
C SER A 172 -4.86 -15.04 19.58
N SER A 173 -4.13 -16.13 19.89
CA SER A 173 -2.68 -16.24 19.71
C SER A 173 -2.22 -15.81 18.31
N GLY A 174 -2.89 -16.30 17.27
CA GLY A 174 -2.53 -16.02 15.88
C GLY A 174 -2.67 -14.53 15.53
N THR A 175 -3.76 -13.89 15.93
CA THR A 175 -4.01 -12.47 15.65
C THR A 175 -3.28 -11.53 16.61
N HIS A 176 -2.93 -12.00 17.80
CA HIS A 176 -2.10 -11.23 18.74
C HIS A 176 -0.65 -11.12 18.24
N LYS A 177 -0.03 -12.25 17.85
CA LYS A 177 1.30 -12.28 17.23
C LYS A 177 1.32 -11.51 15.91
N ALA A 178 0.22 -11.59 15.15
CA ALA A 178 0.01 -10.78 13.95
C ALA A 178 0.11 -9.27 14.20
N LEU A 179 -0.48 -8.79 15.30
CA LEU A 179 -0.44 -7.37 15.65
C LEU A 179 0.98 -6.94 16.03
N ILE A 180 1.70 -7.75 16.81
CA ILE A 180 3.10 -7.45 17.18
C ILE A 180 3.95 -7.33 15.91
N PHE A 181 3.84 -8.31 15.01
CA PHE A 181 4.50 -8.28 13.70
C PHE A 181 4.11 -6.99 12.95
N GLY A 182 2.81 -6.75 12.80
CA GLY A 182 2.23 -5.62 12.08
C GLY A 182 2.73 -4.27 12.56
N MET A 183 2.80 -4.09 13.88
CA MET A 183 3.24 -2.84 14.50
C MET A 183 4.71 -2.56 14.23
N ILE A 184 5.57 -3.58 14.34
CA ILE A 184 6.99 -3.46 14.00
C ILE A 184 7.15 -3.11 12.51
N ALA A 185 6.54 -3.89 11.62
CA ALA A 185 6.64 -3.67 10.19
C ALA A 185 6.12 -2.29 9.76
N ARG A 186 5.01 -1.84 10.36
CA ARG A 186 4.44 -0.51 10.08
C ARG A 186 5.35 0.61 10.54
N ALA A 187 5.90 0.52 11.74
CA ALA A 187 6.82 1.52 12.27
C ALA A 187 8.13 1.57 11.46
N LEU A 188 8.65 0.42 11.03
CA LEU A 188 9.80 0.39 10.12
C LEU A 188 9.46 1.03 8.77
N LYS A 189 8.28 0.74 8.20
CA LYS A 189 7.80 1.38 6.97
C LYS A 189 7.76 2.90 7.11
N GLU A 190 7.18 3.40 8.21
CA GLU A 190 6.98 4.84 8.45
C GLU A 190 8.29 5.56 8.77
N HIS A 191 9.09 5.04 9.69
CA HIS A 191 10.25 5.75 10.24
C HIS A 191 11.58 5.41 9.56
N VAL A 192 11.72 4.20 9.00
CA VAL A 192 12.99 3.74 8.38
C VAL A 192 12.91 3.83 6.86
N PHE A 193 11.90 3.20 6.25
CA PHE A 193 11.73 3.21 4.81
C PHE A 193 11.05 4.47 4.29
N GLY A 194 10.30 5.19 5.15
CA GLY A 194 9.70 6.48 4.83
C GLY A 194 10.72 7.61 4.75
N ALA A 195 11.84 7.51 5.48
CA ALA A 195 12.91 8.50 5.44
C ALA A 195 13.57 8.56 4.05
N LEU A 196 13.91 9.78 3.60
CA LEU A 196 14.73 9.98 2.39
C LEU A 196 16.15 9.45 2.60
N TRP A 197 16.66 9.56 3.83
CA TRP A 197 17.90 8.95 4.28
C TRP A 197 17.83 8.68 5.79
N PHE A 198 17.78 7.42 6.19
CA PHE A 198 17.64 7.08 7.60
C PHE A 198 18.91 7.41 8.40
N GLY A 199 18.73 8.14 9.51
CA GLY A 199 19.84 8.65 10.32
C GLY A 199 20.58 9.82 9.68
N ALA A 200 19.92 10.59 8.82
CA ALA A 200 20.46 11.82 8.25
C ALA A 200 20.78 12.87 9.34
N THR A 201 21.82 13.66 9.12
CA THR A 201 22.01 14.90 9.86
C THR A 201 20.95 15.93 9.43
N PRO A 202 20.64 16.97 10.23
CA PRO A 202 19.68 18.00 9.83
C PRO A 202 20.03 18.67 8.49
N GLN A 203 21.32 18.83 8.19
CA GLN A 203 21.80 19.38 6.92
C GLN A 203 21.52 18.44 5.75
N GLN A 204 21.74 17.14 5.94
CA GLN A 204 21.45 16.12 4.94
C GLN A 204 19.94 16.02 4.66
N GLU A 205 19.11 16.06 5.71
CA GLU A 205 17.66 16.04 5.59
C GLU A 205 17.13 17.26 4.83
N MET A 206 17.63 18.46 5.16
CA MET A 206 17.29 19.69 4.43
C MET A 206 17.69 19.62 2.96
N GLY A 207 18.88 19.10 2.65
CA GLY A 207 19.35 18.93 1.27
C GLY A 207 18.46 17.97 0.47
N LEU A 208 18.08 16.84 1.05
CA LEU A 208 17.22 15.85 0.39
C LEU A 208 15.79 16.35 0.21
N ASN A 209 15.23 17.06 1.18
CA ASN A 209 13.90 17.68 1.05
C ASN A 209 13.88 18.74 -0.05
N LYS A 210 14.92 19.57 -0.13
CA LYS A 210 15.06 20.54 -1.21
C LYS A 210 15.07 19.87 -2.59
N ILE A 211 15.75 18.73 -2.75
CA ILE A 211 15.68 17.96 -4.01
C ILE A 211 14.25 17.50 -4.30
N GLN A 212 13.49 17.04 -3.30
CA GLN A 212 12.10 16.63 -3.52
C GLN A 212 11.23 17.80 -3.97
N GLU A 213 11.41 18.98 -3.36
CA GLU A 213 10.71 20.23 -3.70
C GLU A 213 11.08 20.74 -5.11
N ASP A 214 12.37 20.86 -5.40
CA ASP A 214 12.88 21.37 -6.68
C ASP A 214 12.45 20.49 -7.88
N LEU A 215 12.17 19.21 -7.62
CA LEU A 215 11.83 18.21 -8.64
C LEU A 215 10.39 17.69 -8.52
N LEU A 216 9.50 18.43 -7.86
CA LEU A 216 8.07 18.07 -7.74
C LEU A 216 7.42 17.83 -9.11
N ASP A 217 7.72 18.68 -10.10
CA ASP A 217 7.16 18.61 -11.46
C ASP A 217 7.87 17.60 -12.37
N LYS A 218 8.89 16.91 -11.87
CA LYS A 218 9.60 15.87 -12.62
C LYS A 218 8.97 14.50 -12.43
N ASP A 219 9.35 13.53 -13.26
CA ASP A 219 8.92 12.15 -13.04
C ASP A 219 9.62 11.51 -11.83
N GLY A 220 9.10 10.37 -11.38
CA GLY A 220 9.62 9.66 -10.21
C GLY A 220 11.02 9.06 -10.37
N PHE A 221 11.46 8.78 -11.61
CA PHE A 221 12.80 8.25 -11.90
C PHE A 221 13.84 9.37 -11.82
N GLN A 222 13.57 10.53 -12.40
CA GLN A 222 14.45 11.70 -12.30
C GLN A 222 14.67 12.13 -10.85
N ARG A 223 13.59 12.17 -10.05
CA ARG A 223 13.70 12.40 -8.59
C ARG A 223 14.53 11.35 -7.88
N THR A 224 14.41 10.10 -8.30
CA THR A 224 15.13 8.98 -7.68
C THR A 224 16.61 9.01 -8.00
N GLN A 225 16.97 9.32 -9.24
CA GLN A 225 18.36 9.50 -9.66
C GLN A 225 19.03 10.64 -8.87
N ALA A 226 18.42 11.84 -8.84
CA ALA A 226 19.00 12.99 -8.13
C ALA A 226 19.17 12.71 -6.63
N ARG A 227 18.19 12.03 -6.00
CA ARG A 227 18.29 11.59 -4.61
C ARG A 227 19.42 10.58 -4.42
N ALA A 228 19.53 9.59 -5.29
CA ALA A 228 20.55 8.54 -5.20
C ALA A 228 21.96 9.12 -5.31
N GLU A 229 22.19 10.05 -6.23
CA GLU A 229 23.46 10.78 -6.37
C GLU A 229 23.85 11.46 -5.05
N MET A 230 22.93 12.23 -4.45
CA MET A 230 23.18 12.89 -3.15
C MET A 230 23.41 11.89 -2.00
N CYS A 231 22.65 10.79 -1.96
CA CYS A 231 22.85 9.74 -0.95
C CYS A 231 24.21 9.04 -1.08
N GLN A 232 24.70 8.83 -2.30
CA GLN A 232 26.03 8.27 -2.56
C GLN A 232 27.14 9.24 -2.11
N GLU A 233 26.96 10.55 -2.32
CA GLU A 233 27.87 11.58 -1.80
C GLU A 233 27.94 11.54 -0.28
N TYR A 234 26.81 11.45 0.43
CA TYR A 234 26.79 11.32 1.89
C TYR A 234 27.49 10.06 2.39
N LEU A 235 27.41 8.97 1.65
CA LEU A 235 28.14 7.74 1.99
C LEU A 235 29.66 7.95 1.86
N SER A 236 30.12 8.67 0.83
CA SER A 236 31.54 8.96 0.61
C SER A 236 32.13 9.90 1.67
N GLN A 237 31.29 10.70 2.32
CA GLN A 237 31.64 11.67 3.36
C GLN A 237 31.29 11.19 4.76
N LEU A 238 31.15 9.88 4.97
CA LEU A 238 30.83 9.31 6.28
C LEU A 238 31.88 9.72 7.32
N ASP A 239 31.47 10.61 8.22
CA ASP A 239 32.26 11.08 9.34
C ASP A 239 31.71 10.53 10.67
N LYS A 240 32.34 10.95 11.77
CA LYS A 240 31.91 10.55 13.11
C LYS A 240 30.51 11.06 13.43
N GLU A 241 30.17 12.28 13.02
CA GLU A 241 28.86 12.89 13.30
C GLU A 241 27.72 12.12 12.62
N ALA A 242 27.89 11.75 11.35
CA ALA A 242 26.90 10.96 10.61
C ALA A 242 26.68 9.57 11.24
N ASN A 243 27.75 8.92 11.72
CA ASN A 243 27.65 7.65 12.41
C ASN A 243 26.95 7.79 13.77
N ASP A 244 27.26 8.84 14.52
CA ASP A 244 26.62 9.13 15.81
C ASP A 244 25.13 9.43 15.62
N GLN A 245 24.74 10.15 14.55
CA GLN A 245 23.32 10.39 14.23
C GLN A 245 22.58 9.12 13.82
N LEU A 246 23.20 8.25 13.02
CA LEU A 246 22.61 6.95 12.70
C LEU A 246 22.39 6.10 13.95
N ALA A 247 23.37 6.06 14.87
CA ALA A 247 23.24 5.35 16.13
C ALA A 247 22.10 5.92 17.00
N LYS A 248 22.00 7.25 17.11
CA LYS A 248 20.90 7.93 17.81
C LYS A 248 19.54 7.62 17.19
N ALA A 249 19.43 7.61 15.86
CA ALA A 249 18.19 7.27 15.16
C ALA A 249 17.76 5.82 15.43
N LYS A 250 18.70 4.86 15.37
CA LYS A 250 18.44 3.45 15.71
C LYS A 250 17.98 3.31 17.17
N ALA A 251 18.65 3.97 18.12
CA ALA A 251 18.30 3.93 19.55
C ALA A 251 16.94 4.59 19.85
N LYS A 252 16.64 5.73 19.22
CA LYS A 252 15.34 6.40 19.34
C LYS A 252 14.21 5.49 18.88
N LEU A 253 14.35 4.87 17.70
CA LEU A 253 13.34 3.97 17.17
C LEU A 253 13.17 2.71 18.03
N LEU A 254 14.25 2.18 18.61
CA LEU A 254 14.18 1.06 19.55
C LEU A 254 13.30 1.41 20.77
N LEU A 255 13.50 2.60 21.36
CA LEU A 255 12.70 3.07 22.49
C LEU A 255 11.23 3.29 22.10
N GLN A 256 10.99 3.90 20.94
CA GLN A 256 9.63 4.12 20.42
C GLN A 256 8.89 2.79 20.19
N LEU A 257 9.55 1.82 19.55
CA LEU A 257 8.96 0.50 19.34
C LEU A 257 8.71 -0.24 20.66
N GLN A 258 9.61 -0.13 21.64
CA GLN A 258 9.38 -0.70 22.96
C GLN A 258 8.12 -0.11 23.61
N GLN A 259 7.97 1.21 23.59
CA GLN A 259 6.79 1.89 24.15
C GLN A 259 5.50 1.51 23.40
N LEU A 260 5.58 1.43 22.08
CA LEU A 260 4.47 1.09 21.20
C LEU A 260 3.97 -0.34 21.41
N LEU A 261 4.89 -1.30 21.62
CA LEU A 261 4.57 -2.72 21.80
C LEU A 261 4.15 -3.07 23.23
N LEU A 262 4.62 -2.34 24.24
CA LEU A 262 4.33 -2.59 25.65
C LEU A 262 2.84 -2.88 25.95
N PRO A 263 1.85 -2.09 25.48
CA PRO A 263 0.44 -2.31 25.81
C PRO A 263 -0.15 -3.62 25.30
N ILE A 264 0.44 -4.19 24.25
CA ILE A 264 -0.01 -5.45 23.65
C ILE A 264 0.88 -6.63 24.03
N ALA A 265 2.16 -6.40 24.31
CA ALA A 265 3.12 -7.45 24.62
C ALA A 265 3.10 -7.88 26.09
N SER A 266 2.67 -6.99 26.99
CA SER A 266 2.58 -7.24 28.44
C SER A 266 1.13 -7.16 28.90
N VAL A 267 0.56 -8.29 29.32
CA VAL A 267 -0.63 -8.28 30.17
C VAL A 267 -0.17 -8.23 31.63
N PRO A 268 -0.68 -7.31 32.46
CA PRO A 268 -0.36 -7.29 33.88
C PRO A 268 -0.93 -8.55 34.56
N HIS A 269 -0.17 -9.63 34.59
CA HIS A 269 -0.31 -10.65 35.61
C HIS A 269 0.53 -10.25 36.82
N ARG A 270 0.04 -10.57 38.02
CA ARG A 270 0.52 -10.17 39.36
C ARG A 270 2.01 -10.35 39.68
N GLN A 271 2.86 -10.76 38.74
CA GLN A 271 4.30 -10.86 38.93
C GLN A 271 4.97 -9.74 38.14
N LYS A 272 5.77 -8.93 38.83
CA LYS A 272 6.76 -8.03 38.25
C LYS A 272 7.60 -8.80 37.23
N ARG A 273 7.21 -8.77 35.96
CA ARG A 273 8.14 -9.04 34.87
C ARG A 273 8.54 -7.69 34.33
N ASP A 274 9.73 -7.30 34.74
CA ASP A 274 10.41 -6.11 34.27
C ASP A 274 10.62 -6.20 32.75
N SER A 275 11.02 -5.08 32.14
CA SER A 275 11.32 -4.86 30.72
C SER A 275 12.24 -5.87 30.03
N ALA A 276 12.74 -6.90 30.74
CA ALA A 276 13.58 -7.99 30.25
C ALA A 276 12.89 -8.90 29.21
N ASP A 277 11.55 -9.02 29.18
CA ASP A 277 10.83 -9.87 28.23
C ASP A 277 10.72 -9.27 26.80
N MET A 278 11.09 -7.99 26.60
CA MET A 278 10.98 -7.32 25.28
C MET A 278 12.08 -7.68 24.28
N ARG A 279 13.04 -8.55 24.65
CA ARG A 279 14.13 -9.02 23.75
C ARG A 279 14.75 -7.89 22.91
N LEU A 280 15.20 -6.84 23.60
CA LEU A 280 15.63 -5.59 22.96
C LEU A 280 16.76 -5.78 21.95
N ASN A 281 17.63 -6.78 22.14
CA ASN A 281 18.70 -7.12 21.19
C ASN A 281 18.15 -7.58 19.84
N ASP A 282 17.09 -8.39 19.84
CA ASP A 282 16.45 -8.89 18.61
C ASP A 282 15.79 -7.72 17.86
N LEU A 283 15.10 -6.85 18.61
CA LEU A 283 14.48 -5.65 18.05
C LEU A 283 15.51 -4.67 17.49
N ALA A 284 16.65 -4.50 18.18
CA ALA A 284 17.78 -3.70 17.68
C ALA A 284 18.38 -4.29 16.40
N ALA A 285 18.47 -5.62 16.29
CA ALA A 285 18.95 -6.31 15.09
C ALA A 285 17.99 -6.11 13.90
N ILE A 286 16.67 -6.21 14.13
CA ILE A 286 15.63 -5.91 13.13
C ILE A 286 15.79 -4.48 12.62
N ILE A 287 15.92 -3.50 13.53
CA ILE A 287 16.08 -2.09 13.17
C ILE A 287 17.38 -1.87 12.38
N ALA A 288 18.48 -2.51 12.80
CA ALA A 288 19.76 -2.40 12.11
C ALA A 288 19.67 -2.90 10.67
N LEU A 289 19.09 -4.10 10.45
CA LEU A 289 18.91 -4.66 9.12
C LEU A 289 18.01 -3.77 8.24
N ALA A 290 16.89 -3.28 8.79
CA ALA A 290 15.98 -2.39 8.07
C ALA A 290 16.65 -1.05 7.70
N ALA A 291 17.45 -0.48 8.60
CA ALA A 291 18.18 0.75 8.37
C ALA A 291 19.22 0.60 7.26
N ASP A 292 20.00 -0.48 7.30
CA ASP A 292 21.04 -0.75 6.31
C ASP A 292 20.40 -1.01 4.94
N LEU A 293 19.31 -1.77 4.89
CA LEU A 293 18.57 -1.96 3.65
C LEU A 293 17.95 -0.66 3.12
N SER A 294 17.31 0.15 3.97
CA SER A 294 16.70 1.42 3.56
C SER A 294 17.75 2.35 2.93
N ARG A 295 18.90 2.52 3.60
CA ARG A 295 20.01 3.33 3.07
C ARG A 295 20.55 2.76 1.76
N TRP A 296 20.59 1.44 1.61
CA TRP A 296 21.02 0.82 0.37
C TRP A 296 20.00 1.04 -0.77
N MET A 297 18.70 0.87 -0.51
CA MET A 297 17.63 1.14 -1.48
C MET A 297 17.64 2.58 -1.98
N ARG A 298 18.00 3.55 -1.11
CA ARG A 298 18.06 4.97 -1.46
C ARG A 298 19.26 5.35 -2.35
N GLN A 299 20.28 4.51 -2.45
CA GLN A 299 21.44 4.72 -3.31
C GLN A 299 21.24 4.23 -4.74
N LEU A 300 20.13 3.52 -5.03
CA LEU A 300 19.80 3.06 -6.37
C LEU A 300 19.13 4.19 -7.16
N ASP A 301 19.74 4.55 -8.28
CA ASP A 301 19.29 5.62 -9.18
C ASP A 301 18.25 5.16 -10.21
N ASP A 302 18.24 3.87 -10.53
CA ASP A 302 17.39 3.29 -11.58
C ASP A 302 16.15 2.54 -11.05
N VAL A 303 15.96 2.47 -9.73
CA VAL A 303 14.86 1.74 -9.09
C VAL A 303 14.00 2.63 -8.22
N VAL A 304 12.72 2.74 -8.58
CA VAL A 304 11.71 3.38 -7.74
C VAL A 304 11.03 2.30 -6.90
N TYR A 305 11.31 2.30 -5.60
CA TYR A 305 10.60 1.46 -4.66
C TYR A 305 9.28 2.10 -4.23
N TYR A 306 8.22 1.31 -4.30
CA TYR A 306 6.88 1.73 -3.94
C TYR A 306 6.26 0.70 -3.00
N TRP A 307 5.51 1.18 -2.03
CA TRP A 307 4.80 0.35 -1.07
C TRP A 307 3.30 0.41 -1.40
N PRO A 308 2.77 -0.52 -2.22
CA PRO A 308 1.35 -0.54 -2.51
C PRO A 308 0.52 -0.57 -1.23
N PRO A 309 -0.58 0.19 -1.17
CA PRO A 309 -1.47 0.10 -0.04
C PRO A 309 -2.04 -1.32 0.05
N THR A 310 -2.19 -1.80 1.28
CA THR A 310 -2.92 -3.01 1.62
C THR A 310 -3.83 -2.61 2.75
N PHE A 311 -5.13 -2.79 2.56
CA PHE A 311 -6.11 -2.33 3.52
C PHE A 311 -6.66 -3.50 4.31
N LYS A 312 -6.97 -3.25 5.58
CA LYS A 312 -7.91 -4.11 6.30
C LYS A 312 -9.25 -4.09 5.57
N ASP A 313 -10.01 -5.17 5.65
CA ASP A 313 -11.30 -5.34 4.96
C ASP A 313 -11.19 -5.43 3.42
N GLU A 314 -9.99 -5.51 2.87
CA GLU A 314 -9.77 -5.74 1.44
C GLU A 314 -9.91 -7.23 1.09
N GLY A 315 -10.43 -7.54 -0.10
CA GLY A 315 -10.45 -8.90 -0.63
C GLY A 315 -9.04 -9.47 -0.85
N PHE A 316 -8.83 -10.74 -0.49
CA PHE A 316 -7.53 -11.39 -0.64
C PHE A 316 -7.14 -11.52 -2.11
N GLU A 317 -5.96 -11.01 -2.45
CA GLU A 317 -5.40 -11.09 -3.80
C GLU A 317 -4.06 -11.85 -3.80
N PRO A 318 -4.04 -13.13 -4.22
CA PRO A 318 -2.84 -13.98 -4.17
C PRO A 318 -1.63 -13.44 -4.95
N GLY A 319 -1.87 -12.56 -5.94
CA GLY A 319 -0.84 -11.92 -6.74
C GLY A 319 0.05 -10.97 -5.92
N ARG A 320 -0.53 -10.27 -4.94
CA ARG A 320 0.18 -9.28 -4.11
C ARG A 320 0.18 -9.58 -2.61
N MET A 321 -0.57 -10.59 -2.17
CA MET A 321 -0.71 -10.95 -0.75
C MET A 321 -0.28 -12.40 -0.46
N GLU A 322 0.31 -12.59 0.71
CA GLU A 322 0.62 -13.88 1.35
C GLU A 322 -0.28 -14.04 2.58
N CYS A 323 -0.95 -15.18 2.69
CA CYS A 323 -1.86 -15.48 3.79
C CYS A 323 -1.17 -16.36 4.83
N VAL A 324 -0.98 -15.85 6.04
CA VAL A 324 -0.31 -16.60 7.12
C VAL A 324 -1.18 -17.71 7.71
N ASN A 325 -2.51 -17.55 7.68
CA ASN A 325 -3.47 -18.47 8.26
C ASN A 325 -4.21 -19.27 7.16
N LEU A 326 -3.52 -19.57 6.05
CA LEU A 326 -4.13 -20.24 4.90
C LEU A 326 -4.76 -21.59 5.28
N GLN A 327 -4.09 -22.39 6.11
CA GLN A 327 -4.62 -23.67 6.55
C GLN A 327 -5.94 -23.50 7.33
N GLN A 328 -5.97 -22.56 8.29
CA GLN A 328 -7.19 -22.22 9.02
C GLN A 328 -8.32 -21.78 8.07
N MET A 329 -8.00 -20.95 7.08
CA MET A 329 -8.99 -20.50 6.08
C MET A 329 -9.56 -21.65 5.26
N LEU A 330 -8.75 -22.65 4.92
CA LEU A 330 -9.20 -23.85 4.22
C LEU A 330 -10.10 -24.73 5.10
N ASP A 331 -9.72 -24.90 6.37
CA ASP A 331 -10.46 -25.72 7.34
C ASP A 331 -11.82 -25.10 7.70
N GLU A 332 -11.86 -23.78 7.85
CA GLU A 332 -13.07 -23.01 8.15
C GLU A 332 -13.85 -22.59 6.91
N SER A 333 -13.51 -23.12 5.72
CA SER A 333 -14.11 -22.69 4.46
C SER A 333 -15.63 -22.89 4.46
N PRO A 334 -16.41 -21.83 4.13
CA PRO A 334 -17.85 -21.92 4.01
C PRO A 334 -18.28 -22.63 2.70
N TYR A 335 -17.32 -23.00 1.86
CA TYR A 335 -17.56 -23.70 0.60
C TYR A 335 -17.49 -25.21 0.79
N GLN A 336 -18.41 -25.93 0.15
CA GLN A 336 -18.38 -27.38 0.00
C GLN A 336 -17.92 -27.72 -1.41
N LYS A 337 -17.01 -28.69 -1.53
CA LYS A 337 -16.61 -29.26 -2.82
C LYS A 337 -17.69 -30.22 -3.26
N LEU A 338 -18.42 -29.88 -4.32
CA LEU A 338 -19.47 -30.72 -4.91
C LEU A 338 -19.08 -31.09 -6.33
N ASP A 339 -19.33 -32.34 -6.70
CA ASP A 339 -19.19 -32.78 -8.08
C ASP A 339 -20.44 -32.34 -8.85
N VAL A 340 -20.26 -31.40 -9.76
CA VAL A 340 -21.30 -30.92 -10.67
C VAL A 340 -20.88 -31.31 -12.08
N GLN A 341 -21.53 -32.35 -12.62
CA GLN A 341 -21.30 -32.85 -13.98
C GLN A 341 -19.85 -33.33 -14.23
N GLY A 342 -19.26 -34.07 -13.28
CA GLY A 342 -17.89 -34.58 -13.38
C GLY A 342 -16.80 -33.53 -13.12
N ARG A 343 -17.19 -32.34 -12.62
CA ARG A 343 -16.27 -31.27 -12.24
C ARG A 343 -16.52 -30.88 -10.78
N VAL A 344 -15.48 -31.01 -9.97
CA VAL A 344 -15.51 -30.54 -8.58
C VAL A 344 -15.54 -29.02 -8.58
N ARG A 345 -16.65 -28.44 -8.13
CA ARG A 345 -16.82 -26.99 -7.96
C ARG A 345 -17.05 -26.64 -6.49
N PRO A 346 -16.47 -25.53 -6.00
CA PRO A 346 -16.82 -25.00 -4.70
C PRO A 346 -18.23 -24.38 -4.76
N GLN A 347 -19.12 -24.83 -3.88
CA GLN A 347 -20.46 -24.23 -3.69
C GLN A 347 -20.58 -23.71 -2.26
N LEU A 348 -21.06 -22.48 -2.10
CA LEU A 348 -21.28 -21.89 -0.79
C LEU A 348 -22.39 -22.65 -0.05
N ARG A 349 -22.18 -22.98 1.22
CA ARG A 349 -23.22 -23.59 2.05
C ARG A 349 -24.39 -22.60 2.24
N PRO A 350 -25.65 -23.04 2.13
CA PRO A 350 -26.81 -22.17 2.38
C PRO A 350 -26.71 -21.48 3.76
N GLY A 351 -27.00 -20.18 3.82
CA GLY A 351 -26.93 -19.39 5.06
C GLY A 351 -25.54 -18.85 5.43
N GLN A 352 -24.52 -19.09 4.60
CA GLN A 352 -23.15 -18.56 4.79
C GLN A 352 -22.83 -17.38 3.86
N GLU A 353 -23.83 -16.69 3.33
CA GLU A 353 -23.68 -15.57 2.38
C GLU A 353 -22.89 -14.39 2.97
N HIS A 354 -22.89 -14.26 4.30
CA HIS A 354 -22.15 -13.23 5.05
C HIS A 354 -20.65 -13.55 5.22
N ARG A 355 -20.19 -14.74 4.80
CA ARG A 355 -18.82 -15.24 4.93
C ARG A 355 -18.21 -15.66 3.58
N ASN A 356 -18.83 -15.25 2.47
CA ASN A 356 -18.49 -15.73 1.13
C ASN A 356 -17.13 -15.24 0.61
N GLU A 357 -16.51 -14.23 1.22
CA GLU A 357 -15.26 -13.61 0.77
C GLU A 357 -14.14 -13.84 1.80
N ALA A 358 -12.92 -14.08 1.30
CA ALA A 358 -11.73 -14.06 2.12
C ALA A 358 -11.22 -12.61 2.21
N ILE A 359 -11.38 -11.98 3.37
CA ILE A 359 -11.04 -10.57 3.59
C ILE A 359 -9.88 -10.43 4.57
N VAL A 360 -9.11 -9.35 4.41
CA VAL A 360 -7.98 -9.03 5.29
C VAL A 360 -8.49 -8.61 6.67
N ARG A 361 -8.18 -9.40 7.70
CA ARG A 361 -8.48 -9.06 9.10
C ARG A 361 -7.34 -8.26 9.74
N VAL A 362 -6.09 -8.65 9.49
CA VAL A 362 -4.89 -7.97 9.99
C VAL A 362 -3.85 -7.87 8.88
N VAL A 363 -3.24 -6.70 8.71
CA VAL A 363 -2.10 -6.46 7.83
C VAL A 363 -0.80 -6.60 8.65
N PHE A 364 0.08 -7.52 8.25
CA PHE A 364 1.32 -7.85 8.98
C PHE A 364 2.48 -7.10 8.38
N PHE A 365 2.65 -7.21 7.06
CA PHE A 365 3.76 -6.61 6.35
C PHE A 365 3.23 -5.93 5.10
N PRO A 366 3.61 -4.67 4.84
CA PRO A 366 3.23 -4.00 3.60
C PRO A 366 3.95 -4.64 2.41
N GLY A 367 3.27 -4.75 1.27
CA GLY A 367 3.93 -5.18 0.03
C GLY A 367 4.97 -4.16 -0.45
N LEU A 368 5.98 -4.62 -1.18
CA LEU A 368 7.01 -3.81 -1.80
C LEU A 368 7.13 -4.16 -3.28
N VAL A 369 7.06 -3.13 -4.12
CA VAL A 369 7.18 -3.22 -5.57
C VAL A 369 8.34 -2.35 -6.03
N ALA A 370 9.12 -2.85 -6.96
CA ALA A 370 10.17 -2.12 -7.65
C ALA A 370 9.72 -1.78 -9.07
N TYR A 371 9.85 -0.50 -9.42
CA TYR A 371 9.68 -0.02 -10.79
C TYR A 371 11.05 0.36 -11.36
N ARG A 372 11.27 0.03 -12.63
CA ARG A 372 12.47 0.43 -13.38
C ARG A 372 12.09 0.96 -14.75
N GLN A 373 12.84 1.93 -15.24
CA GLN A 373 12.61 2.49 -16.57
C GLN A 373 12.95 1.47 -17.66
N GLY A 374 12.13 1.44 -18.71
CA GLY A 374 12.25 0.53 -19.85
C GLY A 374 11.87 -0.93 -19.57
N GLY A 375 11.72 -1.69 -20.64
CA GLY A 375 11.36 -3.11 -20.63
C GLY A 375 12.49 -4.08 -20.27
N GLY A 376 13.76 -3.63 -20.32
CA GLY A 376 14.93 -4.47 -20.07
C GLY A 376 14.97 -5.72 -20.96
N GLU A 377 15.54 -6.82 -20.47
CA GLU A 377 15.60 -8.10 -21.22
C GLU A 377 14.23 -8.64 -21.65
N LEU A 378 13.17 -8.38 -20.86
CA LEU A 378 11.80 -8.78 -21.19
C LEU A 378 11.26 -7.96 -22.38
N GLY A 379 11.52 -6.65 -22.38
CA GLY A 379 11.21 -5.76 -23.49
C GLY A 379 11.97 -6.15 -24.75
N GLU A 380 13.28 -6.44 -24.63
CA GLU A 380 14.10 -6.94 -25.74
C GLU A 380 13.55 -8.23 -26.33
N LYS A 381 13.22 -9.22 -25.48
CA LYS A 381 12.62 -10.50 -25.92
C LYS A 381 11.26 -10.28 -26.59
N PHE A 382 10.43 -9.39 -26.05
CA PHE A 382 9.12 -9.08 -26.61
C PHE A 382 9.23 -8.40 -27.97
N LEU A 383 10.12 -7.41 -28.11
CA LEU A 383 10.37 -6.72 -29.37
C LEU A 383 11.00 -7.66 -30.40
N ALA A 384 11.97 -8.49 -30.00
CA ALA A 384 12.57 -9.51 -30.88
C ALA A 384 11.54 -10.53 -31.37
N GLU A 385 10.62 -10.99 -30.51
CA GLU A 385 9.54 -11.89 -30.92
C GLU A 385 8.52 -11.20 -31.83
N ARG A 386 8.21 -9.93 -31.56
CA ARG A 386 7.36 -9.11 -32.43
C ARG A 386 8.01 -8.92 -33.80
N ASP A 387 9.30 -8.64 -33.86
CA ASP A 387 10.06 -8.49 -35.11
C ASP A 387 10.18 -9.81 -35.85
N ARG A 388 10.33 -10.94 -35.15
CA ARG A 388 10.28 -12.28 -35.75
C ARG A 388 8.90 -12.60 -36.34
N ARG A 389 7.82 -12.17 -35.68
CA ARG A 389 6.45 -12.28 -36.23
C ARG A 389 6.24 -11.34 -37.41
N ARG A 390 6.82 -10.13 -37.37
CA ARG A 390 6.85 -9.18 -38.50
C ARG A 390 7.59 -9.75 -39.71
N GLY A 391 8.72 -10.41 -39.50
CA GLY A 391 9.45 -11.11 -40.56
C GLY A 391 8.66 -12.26 -41.22
N LYS A 392 7.55 -12.71 -40.61
CA LYS A 392 6.60 -13.69 -41.18
C LYS A 392 5.36 -13.05 -41.82
N GLU A 393 5.31 -11.71 -41.96
CA GLU A 393 4.17 -10.93 -42.49
C GLU A 393 3.95 -11.07 -44.02
N SER A 394 4.09 -12.26 -44.58
CA SER A 394 3.46 -12.56 -45.88
C SER A 394 2.00 -13.02 -45.74
N SER A 395 1.47 -13.11 -44.51
CA SER A 395 0.15 -13.72 -44.24
C SER A 395 -0.87 -12.82 -43.50
N VAL A 396 -0.50 -11.61 -43.07
CA VAL A 396 -1.46 -10.68 -42.42
C VAL A 396 -2.21 -9.87 -43.47
N PRO A 397 -3.54 -9.70 -43.33
CA PRO A 397 -4.36 -8.85 -44.19
C PRO A 397 -3.84 -7.41 -44.35
N ARG A 398 -4.06 -6.82 -45.54
CA ARG A 398 -3.48 -5.54 -45.99
C ARG A 398 -3.95 -4.33 -45.14
N ASP A 399 -5.14 -4.40 -44.59
CA ASP A 399 -5.74 -3.45 -43.64
C ASP A 399 -5.00 -3.44 -42.29
N VAL A 400 -4.61 -4.61 -41.78
CA VAL A 400 -3.79 -4.75 -40.56
C VAL A 400 -2.39 -4.18 -40.79
N GLN A 401 -1.80 -4.43 -41.96
CA GLN A 401 -0.50 -3.83 -42.33
C GLN A 401 -0.58 -2.30 -42.40
N MET A 402 -1.65 -1.75 -43.00
CA MET A 402 -1.86 -0.30 -43.05
C MET A 402 -2.12 0.31 -41.66
N ALA A 403 -2.89 -0.36 -40.79
CA ALA A 403 -3.11 0.09 -39.42
C ALA A 403 -1.81 0.07 -38.60
N GLN A 404 -0.98 -0.96 -38.76
CA GLN A 404 0.33 -1.03 -38.11
C GLN A 404 1.32 0.00 -38.64
N ALA A 405 1.32 0.29 -39.94
CA ALA A 405 2.16 1.34 -40.55
C ALA A 405 1.73 2.76 -40.14
N ARG A 406 0.44 2.94 -39.79
CA ARG A 406 -0.11 4.20 -39.25
C ARG A 406 0.19 4.39 -37.76
N SER A 407 0.40 3.31 -37.01
CA SER A 407 0.91 3.33 -35.63
C SER A 407 2.40 3.67 -35.64
N ARG A 408 2.71 4.94 -35.90
CA ARG A 408 4.07 5.50 -36.08
C ARG A 408 4.93 5.60 -34.82
N ASN A 409 4.55 4.97 -33.71
CA ASN A 409 5.41 4.92 -32.54
C ASN A 409 6.14 3.57 -32.55
N THR A 410 7.36 3.58 -33.09
CA THR A 410 8.36 2.54 -32.83
C THR A 410 8.62 2.52 -31.33
N VAL A 411 7.91 1.65 -30.62
CA VAL A 411 8.12 1.39 -29.19
C VAL A 411 9.54 0.84 -29.02
N SER A 412 10.41 1.58 -28.35
CA SER A 412 11.76 1.18 -27.97
C SER A 412 11.73 0.26 -26.74
N VAL A 413 12.82 -0.48 -26.50
CA VAL A 413 13.06 -1.17 -25.23
C VAL A 413 13.08 -0.18 -24.06
N ASP A 414 13.49 1.05 -24.32
CA ASP A 414 13.58 2.11 -23.32
C ASP A 414 12.23 2.75 -22.97
N ASP A 415 11.18 2.44 -23.75
CA ASP A 415 9.84 2.97 -23.52
C ASP A 415 9.12 2.23 -22.38
N GLY A 416 8.43 2.99 -21.54
CA GLY A 416 7.62 2.48 -20.44
C GLY A 416 8.44 2.14 -19.19
N TYR A 417 7.87 1.27 -18.36
CA TYR A 417 8.49 0.79 -17.13
C TYR A 417 8.17 -0.68 -16.91
N ARG A 418 9.08 -1.38 -16.24
CA ARG A 418 8.85 -2.74 -15.74
C ARG A 418 8.63 -2.72 -14.24
N THR A 419 7.83 -3.68 -13.80
CA THR A 419 7.39 -3.79 -12.42
C THR A 419 7.75 -5.18 -11.89
N LYS A 420 8.30 -5.24 -10.68
CA LYS A 420 8.57 -6.50 -9.99
C LYS A 420 8.06 -6.42 -8.56
N VAL A 421 7.31 -7.43 -8.14
CA VAL A 421 6.97 -7.62 -6.73
C VAL A 421 8.23 -8.11 -6.01
N ILE A 422 8.78 -7.28 -5.14
CA ILE A 422 9.96 -7.61 -4.31
C ILE A 422 9.51 -8.42 -3.11
N CYS A 423 8.42 -8.00 -2.49
CA CYS A 423 7.80 -8.66 -1.35
C CYS A 423 6.29 -8.51 -1.46
N LYS A 424 5.55 -9.61 -1.28
CA LYS A 424 4.09 -9.54 -1.13
C LYS A 424 3.73 -8.97 0.23
N ALA A 425 2.55 -8.38 0.32
CA ALA A 425 1.98 -8.02 1.61
C ALA A 425 1.69 -9.31 2.39
N VAL A 426 1.95 -9.32 3.69
CA VAL A 426 1.63 -10.46 4.55
C VAL A 426 0.36 -10.11 5.32
N VAL A 427 -0.64 -10.99 5.30
CA VAL A 427 -1.97 -10.74 5.87
C VAL A 427 -2.51 -11.96 6.62
N HIS A 428 -3.34 -11.69 7.63
CA HIS A 428 -4.24 -12.69 8.23
C HIS A 428 -5.64 -12.43 7.73
N LEU A 429 -6.25 -13.48 7.21
CA LEU A 429 -7.57 -13.41 6.60
C LEU A 429 -8.64 -13.85 7.59
N THR A 430 -9.88 -13.50 7.27
CA THR A 430 -11.08 -14.10 7.84
C THR A 430 -12.10 -14.27 6.74
N TRP A 431 -12.98 -15.27 6.89
CA TRP A 431 -14.17 -15.34 6.06
C TRP A 431 -15.16 -14.26 6.50
N GLY A 432 -15.62 -13.47 5.55
CA GLY A 432 -16.52 -12.34 5.78
C GLY A 432 -17.08 -11.83 4.46
N LYS A 433 -17.52 -10.58 4.47
CA LYS A 433 -17.94 -9.83 3.29
C LYS A 433 -17.26 -8.47 3.36
N GLN A 434 -16.57 -8.09 2.29
CA GLN A 434 -15.93 -6.79 2.20
C GLN A 434 -16.99 -5.68 2.27
N ARG A 435 -16.74 -4.66 3.11
CA ARG A 435 -17.69 -3.54 3.23
C ARG A 435 -17.83 -2.79 1.91
N LEU A 436 -19.05 -2.34 1.62
CA LEU A 436 -19.40 -1.62 0.40
C LEU A 436 -18.56 -0.36 0.24
N LEU A 437 -18.32 0.38 1.33
CA LEU A 437 -17.49 1.58 1.25
C LEU A 437 -16.06 1.26 0.81
N THR A 438 -15.43 0.23 1.39
CA THR A 438 -14.08 -0.19 1.01
C THR A 438 -14.02 -0.66 -0.45
N ARG A 439 -15.09 -1.26 -0.95
CA ARG A 439 -15.19 -1.77 -2.33
C ARG A 439 -15.50 -0.69 -3.37
N GLU A 440 -16.37 0.26 -3.03
CA GLU A 440 -16.95 1.21 -3.99
C GLU A 440 -16.39 2.63 -3.84
N ALA A 441 -15.63 2.94 -2.78
CA ALA A 441 -15.09 4.28 -2.58
C ALA A 441 -14.37 4.81 -3.83
N GLY A 442 -14.74 6.01 -4.26
CA GLY A 442 -14.19 6.66 -5.46
C GLY A 442 -14.74 6.15 -6.80
N THR A 443 -15.67 5.19 -6.80
CA THR A 443 -16.38 4.75 -8.03
C THR A 443 -17.62 5.61 -8.30
N SER A 444 -18.16 5.53 -9.52
CA SER A 444 -19.44 6.17 -9.86
C SER A 444 -20.58 5.72 -8.95
N ALA A 445 -20.63 4.43 -8.60
CA ALA A 445 -21.63 3.87 -7.68
C ALA A 445 -21.57 4.52 -6.28
N HIS A 446 -20.37 4.91 -5.83
CA HIS A 446 -20.21 5.67 -4.60
C HIS A 446 -20.64 7.12 -4.74
N LEU A 447 -20.29 7.78 -5.84
CA LEU A 447 -20.72 9.16 -6.11
C LEU A 447 -22.24 9.27 -6.25
N ASP A 448 -22.88 8.32 -6.94
CA ASP A 448 -24.33 8.26 -7.10
C ASP A 448 -25.01 8.03 -5.75
N ALA A 449 -24.52 7.08 -4.94
CA ALA A 449 -25.08 6.82 -3.60
C ALA A 449 -24.97 8.02 -2.66
N MET A 450 -23.88 8.81 -2.76
CA MET A 450 -23.72 10.05 -2.00
C MET A 450 -24.67 11.15 -2.49
N ARG A 451 -24.82 11.29 -3.83
CA ARG A 451 -25.78 12.23 -4.43
C ARG A 451 -27.21 11.91 -4.03
N ASP A 452 -27.54 10.62 -3.95
CA ASP A 452 -28.88 10.14 -3.65
C ASP A 452 -29.14 10.01 -2.13
N HIS A 453 -28.21 10.47 -1.28
CA HIS A 453 -28.27 10.38 0.18
C HIS A 453 -28.60 8.96 0.70
N SER A 454 -28.04 7.94 0.06
CA SER A 454 -28.30 6.54 0.39
C SER A 454 -27.72 6.16 1.74
N ASN A 455 -28.51 5.50 2.59
CA ASN A 455 -28.07 4.95 3.87
C ASN A 455 -27.32 3.61 3.73
N LYS A 456 -27.10 3.10 2.51
CA LYS A 456 -26.55 1.74 2.29
C LYS A 456 -25.21 1.50 3.00
N TYR A 457 -24.35 2.51 3.07
CA TYR A 457 -23.05 2.41 3.75
C TYR A 457 -23.16 2.43 5.27
N LEU A 458 -24.14 3.15 5.81
CA LEU A 458 -24.44 3.17 7.25
C LEU A 458 -25.00 1.82 7.69
N GLU A 459 -25.89 1.24 6.88
CA GLU A 459 -26.45 -0.09 7.10
C GLU A 459 -25.36 -1.18 7.04
N ASP A 460 -24.48 -1.12 6.04
CA ASP A 460 -23.36 -2.05 5.88
C ASP A 460 -22.32 -1.95 7.01
N ARG A 461 -22.12 -0.76 7.59
CA ARG A 461 -21.24 -0.55 8.76
C ARG A 461 -21.90 -0.94 10.08
N LYS A 462 -23.21 -1.24 10.12
CA LYS A 462 -23.92 -1.51 11.39
C LYS A 462 -23.26 -2.65 12.17
N GLY A 463 -22.97 -2.40 13.45
CA GLY A 463 -22.28 -3.36 14.34
C GLY A 463 -20.75 -3.22 14.36
N PHE A 464 -20.15 -2.69 13.29
CA PHE A 464 -18.71 -2.42 13.27
C PHE A 464 -18.37 -1.19 14.13
N LYS A 465 -17.42 -1.36 15.04
CA LYS A 465 -16.80 -0.27 15.79
C LYS A 465 -15.31 -0.21 15.50
N GLU A 466 -14.80 0.97 15.14
CA GLU A 466 -13.35 1.17 15.03
C GLU A 466 -12.74 1.25 16.43
N LEU A 467 -11.49 0.81 16.58
CA LEU A 467 -10.85 0.78 17.90
C LEU A 467 -10.75 2.19 18.52
N TRP A 468 -10.51 3.19 17.69
CA TRP A 468 -10.45 4.60 18.11
C TRP A 468 -11.79 5.10 18.63
N ASP A 469 -12.90 4.70 18.01
CA ASP A 469 -14.25 5.08 18.46
C ASP A 469 -14.51 4.52 19.87
N ILE A 470 -14.13 3.26 20.11
CA ILE A 470 -14.24 2.61 21.44
C ILE A 470 -13.37 3.33 22.48
N PHE A 471 -12.18 3.79 22.08
CA PHE A 471 -11.30 4.57 22.94
C PHE A 471 -11.92 5.91 23.34
N CYS A 472 -12.44 6.67 22.37
CA CYS A 472 -13.12 7.93 22.62
C CYS A 472 -14.36 7.76 23.50
N GLU A 473 -15.20 6.75 23.25
CA GLU A 473 -16.37 6.43 24.09
C GLU A 473 -15.95 6.22 25.56
N ARG A 474 -14.81 5.56 25.80
CA ARG A 474 -14.28 5.31 27.14
C ARG A 474 -13.75 6.55 27.83
N LEU A 475 -13.10 7.46 27.09
CA LEU A 475 -12.62 8.74 27.63
C LEU A 475 -13.76 9.67 28.06
N ILE A 476 -14.90 9.60 27.38
CA ILE A 476 -16.08 10.43 27.69
C ILE A 476 -16.88 9.85 28.86
N SER A 477 -16.87 8.52 29.00
CA SER A 477 -17.70 7.79 29.99
C SER A 477 -17.01 7.60 31.35
N GLY A 478 -15.70 7.85 31.45
CA GLY A 478 -14.90 7.74 32.68
C GLY A 478 -14.50 9.11 33.19
#